data_AF-A0A8T1TZA9-F1
#
_entry.id   AF-A0A8T1TZA9-F1
#
_cell.length_a   1.000
_cell.length_b   1.000
_cell.length_c   1.000
_cell.angle_alpha   90.00
_cell.angle_beta   90.00
_cell.angle_gamma   90.00
#
_symmetry.space_group_name_H-M   'P 1'
#
loop_
_entity.id
_entity.type
_entity.pdbx_description
1 polymer ?
#
loop_
_entity_poly.entity_id
_entity_poly.type
_entity_poly.pdbx_seq_one_letter_code
_entity_poly.pdbx_strand_id
1 'polypeptide(L)'
;MNTAAYLGRLEAVKWLHANRTEGCTSNAMHYSARLGRFEMVKWLYLNRPESHTSEAIVRAIRSGHLRIAYWLARKYPKYSIHCYWFDIADKRLVSSSNSLEVLLFLRAVYPYVVTANFTRLLRSDYSNEKSLMHRAIVSWLDDTFPCAEEVEP
;
A
#
# COMPACT_ATOMS: atom_id res chain seq x y z
N MET A 1 -4.32 21.12 10.23
CA MET A 1 -3.24 20.62 9.33
C MET A 1 -3.71 19.55 8.34
N ASN A 2 -4.48 18.55 8.76
CA ASN A 2 -4.91 17.41 7.93
C ASN A 2 -5.56 17.79 6.59
N THR A 3 -6.46 18.78 6.58
CA THR A 3 -7.12 19.23 5.34
C THR A 3 -6.12 19.82 4.33
N ALA A 4 -5.14 20.59 4.79
CA ALA A 4 -4.10 21.13 3.92
C ALA A 4 -3.23 20.00 3.34
N ALA A 5 -2.90 18.98 4.15
CA ALA A 5 -2.22 17.77 3.69
C ALA A 5 -3.06 16.99 2.67
N TYR A 6 -4.38 16.89 2.89
CA TYR A 6 -5.36 16.27 1.98
C TYR A 6 -5.58 17.07 0.68
N LEU A 7 -5.38 18.38 0.68
CA LEU A 7 -5.39 19.22 -0.54
C LEU A 7 -4.02 19.33 -1.22
N GLY A 8 -2.95 18.90 -0.56
CA GLY A 8 -1.59 18.88 -1.13
C GLY A 8 -0.87 20.20 -1.05
N ARG A 9 -1.38 21.10 -0.21
CA ARG A 9 -0.85 22.44 -0.04
C ARG A 9 0.33 22.40 0.93
N LEU A 10 1.51 21.99 0.44
CA LEU A 10 2.72 21.82 1.26
C LEU A 10 3.10 23.10 2.00
N GLU A 11 3.07 24.25 1.32
CA GLU A 11 3.39 25.54 1.94
C GLU A 11 2.39 25.91 3.04
N ALA A 12 1.10 25.61 2.85
CA ALA A 12 0.12 25.80 3.92
C ALA A 12 0.38 24.87 5.10
N VAL A 13 0.81 23.62 4.87
CA VAL A 13 1.19 22.69 5.95
C VAL A 13 2.41 23.20 6.73
N LYS A 14 3.46 23.65 6.03
CA LYS A 14 4.64 24.27 6.65
C LYS A 14 4.27 25.48 7.49
N TRP A 15 3.46 26.38 6.92
CA TRP A 15 3.01 27.57 7.63
C TRP A 15 2.18 27.22 8.87
N LEU A 16 1.22 26.30 8.74
CA LEU A 16 0.40 25.84 9.87
C LEU A 16 1.25 25.18 10.95
N HIS A 17 2.30 24.44 10.58
CA HIS A 17 3.21 23.82 11.54
C HIS A 17 4.07 24.83 12.29
N ALA A 18 4.55 25.87 11.61
CA ALA A 18 5.40 26.90 12.22
C ALA A 18 4.60 27.91 13.07
N ASN A 19 3.32 28.15 12.74
CA ASN A 19 2.53 29.23 13.32
C ASN A 19 1.39 28.76 14.23
N ARG A 20 1.13 27.45 14.33
CA ARG A 20 0.07 26.90 15.18
C ARG A 20 0.57 25.71 15.98
N THR A 21 0.06 25.57 17.19
CA THR A 21 0.31 24.43 18.08
C THR A 21 -0.66 23.28 17.85
N GLU A 22 -1.72 23.50 17.06
CA GLU A 22 -2.66 22.45 16.67
C GLU A 22 -1.93 21.32 15.94
N GLY A 23 -1.91 20.16 16.58
CA GLY A 23 -1.12 19.02 16.14
C GLY A 23 -1.50 18.49 14.76
N CYS A 24 -0.52 17.84 14.13
CA CYS A 24 -0.75 16.94 13.03
C CYS A 24 -1.20 15.58 13.58
N THR A 25 -2.24 14.97 13.00
CA THR A 25 -2.52 13.55 13.28
C THR A 25 -1.90 12.67 12.19
N SER A 26 -1.82 11.36 12.45
CA SER A 26 -1.40 10.36 11.46
C SER A 26 -2.21 10.40 10.16
N ASN A 27 -3.45 10.92 10.19
CA ASN A 27 -4.29 11.10 9.01
C ASN A 27 -3.63 11.95 7.92
N ALA A 28 -2.81 12.96 8.28
CA ALA A 28 -2.12 13.77 7.27
C ALA A 28 -1.15 12.92 6.45
N MET A 29 -0.41 12.02 7.11
CA MET A 29 0.49 11.07 6.45
C MET A 29 -0.29 10.07 5.60
N HIS A 30 -1.37 9.52 6.15
CA HIS A 30 -2.25 8.58 5.44
C HIS A 30 -2.81 9.16 4.16
N TYR A 31 -3.36 10.38 4.20
CA TYR A 31 -3.90 11.04 3.02
C TYR A 31 -2.81 11.37 2.00
N SER A 32 -1.65 11.82 2.48
CA SER A 32 -0.51 12.12 1.60
C SER A 32 -0.01 10.88 0.88
N ALA A 33 0.07 9.74 1.58
CA ALA A 33 0.44 8.46 1.01
C ALA A 33 -0.61 7.92 0.03
N ARG A 34 -1.89 7.97 0.41
CA ARG A 34 -3.03 7.55 -0.44
C ARG A 34 -3.18 8.37 -1.71
N LEU A 35 -2.85 9.66 -1.67
CA LEU A 35 -2.98 10.58 -2.82
C LEU A 35 -1.67 10.77 -3.60
N GLY A 36 -0.62 10.02 -3.27
CA GLY A 36 0.62 10.03 -4.06
C GLY A 36 1.48 11.28 -3.84
N ARG A 37 1.29 12.00 -2.73
CA ARG A 37 1.96 13.28 -2.46
C ARG A 37 3.32 13.08 -1.81
N PHE A 38 4.28 12.67 -2.61
CA PHE A 38 5.59 12.25 -2.13
C PHE A 38 6.35 13.33 -1.34
N GLU A 39 6.36 14.59 -1.80
CA GLU A 39 7.06 15.67 -1.08
C GLU A 39 6.39 16.00 0.26
N MET A 40 5.06 15.89 0.35
CA MET A 40 4.33 16.02 1.61
C MET A 40 4.68 14.88 2.56
N VAL A 41 4.77 13.63 2.07
CA VAL A 41 5.18 12.46 2.86
C VAL A 41 6.58 12.65 3.42
N LYS A 42 7.56 13.09 2.61
CA LYS A 42 8.91 13.39 3.09
C LYS A 42 8.92 14.45 4.18
N TRP A 43 8.16 15.53 3.97
CA TRP A 43 8.11 16.63 4.92
C TRP A 43 7.48 16.21 6.24
N LEU A 44 6.32 15.54 6.20
CA LEU A 44 5.67 14.99 7.39
C LEU A 44 6.58 13.98 8.09
N TYR A 45 7.32 13.18 7.31
CA TYR A 45 8.23 12.21 7.87
C TYR A 45 9.34 12.86 8.70
N LEU A 46 9.93 13.95 8.22
CA LEU A 46 11.06 14.60 8.89
C LEU A 46 10.63 15.44 10.09
N ASN A 47 9.42 16.00 10.06
CA ASN A 47 9.00 17.00 11.05
C ASN A 47 8.01 16.46 12.09
N ARG A 48 7.35 15.31 11.83
CA ARG A 48 6.25 14.80 12.66
C ARG A 48 6.38 13.29 12.91
N PRO A 49 7.20 12.85 13.89
CA PRO A 49 7.44 11.43 14.16
C PRO A 49 6.19 10.64 14.56
N GLU A 50 5.22 11.29 15.19
CA GLU A 50 3.94 10.68 15.55
C GLU A 50 3.03 10.41 14.35
N SER A 51 3.37 10.90 13.16
CA SER A 51 2.62 10.64 11.93
C SER A 51 3.01 9.33 11.24
N HIS A 52 4.10 8.68 11.68
CA HIS A 52 4.60 7.43 11.12
C HIS A 52 3.74 6.24 11.57
N THR A 53 3.12 5.57 10.61
CA THR A 53 2.26 4.40 10.87
C THR A 53 2.38 3.42 9.71
N SER A 54 2.23 2.12 9.99
CA SER A 54 2.16 1.07 8.97
C SER A 54 0.99 1.30 8.00
N GLU A 55 -0.10 1.88 8.49
CA GLU A 55 -1.30 2.26 7.71
C GLU A 55 -0.98 3.21 6.53
N ALA A 56 0.04 4.07 6.65
CA ALA A 56 0.47 4.91 5.53
C ALA A 56 1.04 4.08 4.36
N ILE A 57 1.79 3.02 4.67
CA ILE A 57 2.35 2.10 3.67
C ILE A 57 1.21 1.34 2.99
N VAL A 58 0.27 0.80 3.77
CA VAL A 58 -0.90 0.08 3.25
C VAL A 58 -1.71 0.96 2.29
N ARG A 59 -1.98 2.21 2.68
CA ARG A 59 -2.71 3.16 1.84
C ARG A 59 -1.98 3.53 0.55
N ALA A 60 -0.65 3.68 0.60
CA ALA A 60 0.15 3.89 -0.61
C ALA A 60 0.04 2.69 -1.56
N ILE A 61 0.11 1.46 -1.03
CA ILE A 61 -0.01 0.22 -1.82
C ILE A 61 -1.39 0.11 -2.47
N ARG A 62 -2.48 0.28 -1.70
CA ARG A 62 -3.86 0.20 -2.20
C ARG A 62 -4.16 1.21 -3.31
N SER A 63 -3.51 2.37 -3.26
CA SER A 63 -3.63 3.42 -4.29
C SER A 63 -2.63 3.28 -5.44
N GLY A 64 -1.76 2.27 -5.44
CA GLY A 64 -0.74 2.06 -6.48
C GLY A 64 0.44 3.05 -6.42
N HIS A 65 0.59 3.79 -5.32
CA HIS A 65 1.71 4.72 -5.11
C HIS A 65 2.95 3.99 -4.58
N LEU A 66 3.43 3.01 -5.36
CA LEU A 66 4.50 2.08 -5.00
C LEU A 66 5.81 2.77 -4.63
N ARG A 67 6.14 3.90 -5.28
CA ARG A 67 7.33 4.71 -4.94
C ARG A 67 7.31 5.19 -3.49
N ILE A 68 6.13 5.59 -2.99
CA ILE A 68 5.95 6.04 -1.61
C ILE A 68 6.01 4.85 -0.66
N ALA A 69 5.30 3.77 -1.01
CA ALA A 69 5.31 2.53 -0.23
C ALA A 69 6.74 2.00 -0.03
N TYR A 70 7.51 1.89 -1.12
CA TYR A 70 8.91 1.48 -1.09
C TYR A 70 9.77 2.39 -0.21
N TRP A 71 9.61 3.71 -0.35
CA TRP A 71 10.39 4.68 0.42
C TRP A 71 10.10 4.57 1.92
N LEU A 72 8.81 4.49 2.30
CA LEU A 72 8.39 4.32 3.69
C LEU A 72 8.85 2.98 4.28
N ALA A 73 8.71 1.90 3.51
CA ALA A 73 9.14 0.55 3.89
C ALA A 73 10.63 0.49 4.25
N ARG A 74 11.47 1.05 3.37
CA ARG A 74 12.93 1.08 3.56
C ARG A 74 13.35 1.95 4.76
N LYS A 75 12.58 3.00 5.06
CA LYS A 75 12.85 3.88 6.20
C LYS A 75 12.36 3.31 7.53
N TYR A 76 11.38 2.40 7.52
CA TYR A 76 10.87 1.73 8.72
C TYR A 76 10.76 0.20 8.58
N PRO A 77 11.88 -0.53 8.74
CA PRO A 77 11.84 -1.99 8.80
C PRO A 77 11.02 -2.52 10.00
N LYS A 78 10.93 -1.74 11.09
CA LYS A 78 10.21 -2.09 12.32
C LYS A 78 8.69 -2.06 12.18
N TYR A 79 8.15 -1.21 11.30
CA TYR A 79 6.72 -1.17 10.98
C TYR A 79 6.40 -2.09 9.79
N SER A 80 7.22 -3.12 9.58
CA SER A 80 6.99 -4.18 8.60
C SER A 80 5.54 -4.64 8.67
N ILE A 81 4.96 -4.96 7.51
CA ILE A 81 3.53 -5.24 7.25
C ILE A 81 3.05 -6.53 7.94
N HIS A 82 3.67 -6.93 9.05
CA HIS A 82 3.53 -8.23 9.68
C HIS A 82 2.19 -8.42 10.40
N CYS A 83 1.37 -7.37 10.61
CA CYS A 83 0.21 -7.46 11.50
C CYS A 83 -1.15 -6.98 10.95
N TYR A 84 -1.27 -6.56 9.68
CA TYR A 84 -2.57 -6.18 9.09
C TYR A 84 -2.79 -6.72 7.67
N TRP A 85 -2.07 -7.79 7.29
CA TRP A 85 -2.20 -8.42 5.97
C TRP A 85 -3.60 -9.01 5.70
N PHE A 86 -4.43 -9.24 6.73
CA PHE A 86 -5.81 -9.68 6.54
C PHE A 86 -6.71 -8.58 5.93
N ASP A 87 -6.43 -7.29 6.16
CA ASP A 87 -7.14 -6.17 5.51
C ASP A 87 -6.56 -5.81 4.13
N ILE A 88 -5.28 -6.19 3.95
CA ILE A 88 -4.65 -6.65 2.70
C ILE A 88 -5.63 -7.31 1.72
N ALA A 89 -5.85 -8.59 2.01
CA ALA A 89 -6.65 -9.59 1.30
C ALA A 89 -8.15 -9.26 1.18
N ASP A 90 -8.65 -8.22 1.85
CA ASP A 90 -10.04 -7.78 1.67
C ASP A 90 -10.27 -7.32 0.22
N LYS A 91 -11.44 -7.69 -0.33
CA LYS A 91 -11.87 -7.80 -1.75
C LYS A 91 -11.66 -6.61 -2.69
N ARG A 92 -11.00 -5.55 -2.23
CA ARG A 92 -10.73 -4.29 -2.94
C ARG A 92 -9.23 -4.03 -3.12
N LEU A 93 -8.41 -5.08 -3.10
CA LEU A 93 -6.98 -5.06 -2.84
C LEU A 93 -6.20 -4.10 -3.74
N VAL A 94 -6.69 -3.88 -4.95
CA VAL A 94 -6.06 -2.93 -5.86
C VAL A 94 -7.13 -2.24 -6.69
N SER A 95 -6.99 -0.93 -6.87
CA SER A 95 -7.72 -0.24 -7.94
C SER A 95 -7.46 -1.00 -9.24
N SER A 96 -8.52 -1.32 -10.00
CA SER A 96 -8.45 -2.16 -11.21
C SER A 96 -7.39 -1.74 -12.23
N SER A 97 -6.88 -0.51 -12.14
CA SER A 97 -5.82 0.03 -12.97
C SER A 97 -4.40 -0.40 -12.60
N ASN A 98 -4.11 -0.77 -11.34
CA ASN A 98 -2.73 -1.00 -10.85
C ASN A 98 -2.53 -2.38 -10.20
N SER A 99 -3.47 -3.31 -10.42
CA SER A 99 -3.52 -4.62 -9.75
C SER A 99 -2.25 -5.44 -9.94
N LEU A 100 -1.74 -5.52 -11.17
CA LEU A 100 -0.56 -6.30 -11.48
C LEU A 100 0.70 -5.69 -10.86
N GLU A 101 0.87 -4.37 -10.96
CA GLU A 101 2.04 -3.64 -10.45
C GLU A 101 2.16 -3.77 -8.93
N VAL A 102 1.03 -3.71 -8.21
CA VAL A 102 0.99 -3.94 -6.76
C VAL A 102 1.38 -5.38 -6.42
N LEU A 103 0.88 -6.37 -7.15
CA LEU A 103 1.22 -7.78 -6.91
C LEU A 103 2.72 -8.05 -7.16
N LEU A 104 3.27 -7.50 -8.24
CA LEU A 104 4.71 -7.58 -8.53
C LEU A 104 5.55 -6.90 -7.44
N PHE A 105 5.12 -5.73 -6.97
CA PHE A 105 5.79 -5.02 -5.89
C PHE A 105 5.78 -5.82 -4.58
N LEU A 106 4.62 -6.37 -4.22
CA LEU A 106 4.46 -7.19 -3.02
C LEU A 106 5.37 -8.42 -3.08
N ARG A 107 5.43 -9.10 -4.23
CA ARG A 107 6.36 -10.23 -4.43
C ARG A 107 7.82 -9.81 -4.26
N ALA A 108 8.21 -8.68 -4.83
CA ALA A 108 9.60 -8.23 -4.83
C ALA A 108 10.07 -7.73 -3.47
N VAL A 109 9.23 -6.98 -2.75
CA VAL A 109 9.62 -6.30 -1.51
C VAL A 109 9.18 -7.08 -0.27
N TYR A 110 8.13 -7.88 -0.38
CA TYR A 110 7.51 -8.60 0.72
C TYR A 110 7.18 -10.05 0.34
N PRO A 111 8.16 -10.89 -0.03
CA PRO A 111 7.88 -12.25 -0.52
C PRO A 111 7.11 -13.11 0.48
N TYR A 112 7.32 -12.90 1.79
CA TYR A 112 6.63 -13.59 2.88
C TYR A 112 5.11 -13.34 2.91
N VAL A 113 4.66 -12.29 2.23
CA VAL A 113 3.26 -11.90 2.15
C VAL A 113 2.50 -12.72 1.10
N VAL A 114 3.18 -13.16 0.05
CA VAL A 114 2.58 -13.91 -1.06
C VAL A 114 2.54 -15.40 -0.71
N THR A 115 1.59 -15.78 0.14
CA THR A 115 1.35 -17.16 0.57
C THR A 115 0.44 -17.93 -0.39
N ALA A 116 0.44 -19.27 -0.33
CA ALA A 116 -0.46 -20.11 -1.12
C ALA A 116 -1.95 -19.81 -0.87
N ASN A 117 -2.33 -19.47 0.38
CA ASN A 117 -3.69 -19.05 0.70
C ASN A 117 -4.05 -17.71 0.05
N PHE A 118 -3.10 -16.77 -0.02
CA PHE A 118 -3.29 -15.49 -0.67
C PHE A 118 -3.49 -15.64 -2.18
N THR A 119 -2.66 -16.46 -2.85
CA THR A 119 -2.79 -16.71 -4.29
C THR A 119 -4.10 -17.43 -4.63
N ARG A 120 -4.56 -18.35 -3.77
CA ARG A 120 -5.87 -19.02 -3.89
C ARG A 120 -7.06 -18.04 -3.80
N LEU A 121 -7.02 -17.10 -2.85
CA LEU A 121 -8.06 -16.07 -2.71
C LEU A 121 -8.09 -15.12 -3.91
N LEU A 122 -6.92 -14.64 -4.37
CA LEU A 122 -6.83 -13.84 -5.58
C LEU A 122 -7.40 -14.58 -6.79
N ARG A 123 -7.09 -15.88 -6.95
CA ARG A 123 -7.67 -16.67 -8.03
C ARG A 123 -9.20 -16.64 -7.99
N SER A 124 -9.82 -16.82 -6.81
CA SER A 124 -11.28 -16.78 -6.69
C SER A 124 -11.89 -15.41 -7.00
N ASP A 125 -11.22 -14.32 -6.61
CA ASP A 125 -11.72 -12.95 -6.84
C ASP A 125 -11.66 -12.57 -8.32
N TYR A 126 -10.57 -12.95 -9.01
CA TYR A 126 -10.33 -12.57 -10.40
C TYR A 126 -10.97 -13.54 -11.42
N SER A 127 -11.42 -14.72 -11.00
CA SER A 127 -12.06 -15.72 -11.88
C SER A 127 -13.44 -15.31 -12.39
N ASN A 128 -14.17 -14.47 -11.63
CA ASN A 128 -15.53 -14.07 -11.96
C ASN A 128 -15.61 -12.81 -12.85
N GLU A 129 -14.50 -12.11 -13.10
CA GLU A 129 -14.47 -10.84 -13.82
C GLU A 129 -13.96 -10.98 -15.27
N LYS A 130 -14.71 -10.41 -16.23
CA LYS A 130 -14.42 -10.53 -17.68
C LYS A 130 -13.34 -9.58 -18.21
N SER A 131 -12.67 -8.82 -17.36
CA SER A 131 -11.70 -7.80 -17.81
C SER A 131 -10.38 -8.44 -18.29
N LEU A 132 -9.81 -7.90 -19.37
CA LEU A 132 -8.54 -8.37 -19.96
C LEU A 132 -7.39 -8.40 -18.92
N MET A 133 -7.36 -7.39 -18.03
CA MET A 133 -6.41 -7.30 -16.92
C MET A 133 -6.56 -8.47 -15.94
N HIS A 134 -7.79 -8.91 -15.67
CA HIS A 134 -8.03 -10.02 -14.74
C HIS A 134 -7.50 -11.34 -15.31
N ARG A 135 -7.69 -11.58 -16.62
CA ARG A 135 -7.10 -12.74 -17.30
C ARG A 135 -5.58 -12.73 -17.27
N ALA A 136 -4.94 -11.56 -17.46
CA ALA A 136 -3.50 -11.43 -17.37
C ALA A 136 -2.98 -11.75 -15.95
N ILE A 137 -3.70 -11.31 -14.91
CA ILE A 137 -3.36 -11.60 -13.51
C ILE A 137 -3.52 -13.10 -13.21
N VAL A 138 -4.60 -13.74 -13.66
CA VAL A 138 -4.79 -15.19 -13.48
C VAL A 138 -3.71 -15.99 -14.21
N SER A 139 -3.41 -15.65 -15.47
CA SER A 139 -2.31 -16.27 -16.22
C SER A 139 -0.96 -16.10 -15.50
N TRP A 140 -0.69 -14.88 -15.00
CA TRP A 140 0.53 -14.64 -14.22
C TRP A 140 0.55 -15.45 -12.92
N LEU A 141 -0.57 -15.60 -12.23
CA LEU A 141 -0.68 -16.44 -11.03
C LEU A 141 -0.43 -17.91 -11.35
N ASP A 142 -0.94 -18.41 -12.48
CA ASP A 142 -0.73 -19.78 -12.96
C ASP A 142 0.74 -20.08 -13.25
N ASP A 143 1.41 -19.19 -13.99
CA ASP A 143 2.82 -19.35 -14.33
C ASP A 143 3.72 -19.22 -13.10
N THR A 144 3.35 -18.36 -12.17
CA THR A 144 4.21 -17.97 -11.03
C THR A 144 4.00 -18.86 -9.80
N PHE A 145 2.81 -19.40 -9.63
CA PHE A 145 2.40 -20.25 -8.52
C PHE A 145 1.57 -21.43 -9.07
N PRO A 146 2.20 -22.37 -9.79
CA PRO A 146 1.53 -23.61 -10.15
C PRO A 146 0.99 -24.21 -8.86
N CYS A 147 -0.30 -24.59 -8.85
CA CYS A 147 -0.87 -25.31 -7.71
C CYS A 147 0.06 -26.48 -7.44
N ALA A 148 0.78 -26.45 -6.31
CA ALA A 148 1.47 -27.63 -5.85
C ALA A 148 0.40 -28.70 -5.74
N GLU A 149 0.57 -29.79 -6.50
CA GLU A 149 -0.14 -31.04 -6.23
C GLU A 149 -0.05 -31.27 -4.72
N GLU A 150 -1.19 -31.59 -4.13
CA GLU A 150 -1.28 -32.05 -2.76
C GLU A 150 -0.27 -33.18 -2.60
N VAL A 151 0.88 -32.90 -1.99
CA VAL A 151 1.73 -33.96 -1.46
C VAL A 151 1.01 -34.40 -0.18
N GLU A 152 0.03 -35.29 -0.36
CA GLU A 152 -0.54 -36.08 0.72
C GLU A 152 0.60 -36.85 1.41
N PRO A 153 0.71 -36.81 2.75
CA PRO A 153 1.59 -37.70 3.49
C PRO A 153 1.05 -39.14 3.53
#